data_AF-A0A9E5FXF2-F1
#
_entry.id   AF-A0A9E5FXF2-F1
#
_cell.length_a   1.000
_cell.length_b   1.000
_cell.length_c   1.000
_cell.angle_alpha   90.00
_cell.angle_beta   90.00
_cell.angle_gamma   90.00
#
_symmetry.space_group_name_H-M   'P 1'
#
loop_
_entity.id
_entity.type
_entity.pdbx_description
1 polymer ?
#
loop_
_entity_poly.entity_id
_entity_poly.type
_entity_poly.pdbx_seq_one_letter_code
_entity_poly.pdbx_strand_id
1 'polypeptide(L)'
;MKDRERYLAMMTCFILIGAIATVLAGSPPARLIPPAPPEDLSAVLAADPSKDAAMAKRMLIENGVPADLRMRAVKTLGASPVLILLDAIAQCGGTCGATRDLADVLVSLAAEAAKDPAALERLTKCAQTPEDPAYTAALRTIAAMTTEQRPVALKGVTVRKIAIGTIPGAMQYDIKEIKAKPGEILEITLKNTDTMQHNLLIMMPGKMSEVGVAADKMGDTPEGKACQFVPDMPSVLAVMGLIDPGKSGSLFYVVPQKPGTYQYVCTFPGHWRMMNGKLKVAP
;
A
#
# COMPACT_ATOMS: atom_id res chain seq x y z
N MET A 1 -23.40 39.30 -15.37
CA MET A 1 -22.18 38.59 -15.82
C MET A 1 -21.50 37.81 -14.69
N LYS A 2 -21.43 38.34 -13.46
CA LYS A 2 -20.79 37.68 -12.30
C LYS A 2 -21.45 36.38 -11.79
N ASP A 3 -22.77 36.22 -11.98
CA ASP A 3 -23.51 35.03 -11.52
C ASP A 3 -23.47 33.85 -12.51
N ARG A 4 -23.19 34.12 -13.79
CA ARG A 4 -23.11 33.07 -14.83
C ARG A 4 -21.81 32.27 -14.72
N GLU A 5 -20.72 32.91 -14.31
CA GLU A 5 -19.43 32.24 -14.03
C GLU A 5 -19.48 31.39 -12.76
N ARG A 6 -20.23 31.81 -11.74
CA ARG A 6 -20.45 31.00 -10.52
C ARG A 6 -21.28 29.74 -10.81
N TYR A 7 -22.29 29.85 -11.66
CA TYR A 7 -23.07 28.69 -12.11
C TYR A 7 -22.25 27.73 -12.98
N LEU A 8 -21.37 28.26 -13.85
CA LEU A 8 -20.52 27.43 -14.70
C LEU A 8 -19.42 26.72 -13.91
N ALA A 9 -18.84 27.37 -12.89
CA ALA A 9 -17.88 26.78 -11.95
C ALA A 9 -18.52 25.71 -11.05
N MET A 10 -19.78 25.92 -10.65
CA MET A 10 -20.54 24.95 -9.85
C MET A 10 -20.98 23.74 -10.70
N MET A 11 -21.38 23.94 -11.96
CA MET A 11 -21.68 22.85 -12.90
C MET A 11 -20.44 22.04 -13.30
N THR A 12 -19.27 22.68 -13.48
CA THR A 12 -18.01 21.93 -13.74
C THR A 12 -17.57 21.14 -12.51
N CYS A 13 -17.78 21.65 -11.30
CA CYS A 13 -17.53 20.90 -10.06
C CYS A 13 -18.48 19.69 -9.91
N PHE A 14 -19.77 19.83 -10.26
CA PHE A 14 -20.73 18.73 -10.25
C PHE A 14 -20.52 17.70 -11.38
N ILE A 15 -20.03 18.12 -12.55
CA ILE A 15 -19.65 17.18 -13.62
C ILE A 15 -18.37 16.42 -13.24
N LEU A 16 -17.43 17.04 -12.53
CA LEU A 16 -16.25 16.34 -12.00
C LEU A 16 -16.64 15.34 -10.89
N ILE A 17 -17.55 15.72 -9.98
CA ILE A 17 -18.07 14.84 -8.92
C ILE A 17 -18.98 13.73 -9.50
N GLY A 18 -19.73 14.02 -10.57
CA GLY A 18 -20.59 13.05 -11.26
C GLY A 18 -19.84 12.07 -12.19
N ALA A 19 -18.74 12.52 -12.80
CA ALA A 19 -17.87 11.63 -13.57
C ALA A 19 -17.10 10.65 -12.67
N ILE A 20 -16.79 11.06 -11.43
CA ILE A 20 -16.25 10.17 -10.37
C ILE A 20 -17.27 9.10 -9.95
N ALA A 21 -18.58 9.34 -10.14
CA ALA A 21 -19.64 8.41 -9.75
C ALA A 21 -20.01 7.35 -10.81
N THR A 22 -19.44 7.40 -12.02
CA THR A 22 -19.90 6.53 -13.13
C THR A 22 -18.85 5.55 -13.67
N VAL A 23 -17.75 5.34 -12.96
CA VAL A 23 -16.84 4.23 -13.22
C VAL A 23 -16.53 3.54 -11.89
N LEU A 24 -16.77 2.22 -11.84
CA LEU A 24 -16.61 1.29 -10.71
C LEU A 24 -17.85 1.05 -9.81
N ALA A 25 -18.99 0.75 -10.43
CA ALA A 25 -19.88 -0.31 -9.93
C ALA A 25 -19.32 -1.73 -10.19
N GLY A 26 -18.11 -1.82 -10.74
CA GLY A 26 -17.34 -3.06 -10.80
C GLY A 26 -16.75 -3.36 -9.44
N SER A 27 -16.80 -4.63 -9.04
CA SER A 27 -15.95 -5.17 -7.97
C SER A 27 -14.53 -4.59 -8.06
N PRO A 28 -13.81 -4.37 -6.94
CA PRO A 28 -12.37 -4.11 -7.02
C PRO A 28 -11.80 -5.11 -8.02
N PRO A 29 -10.99 -4.67 -9.01
CA PRO A 29 -10.59 -5.51 -10.14
C PRO A 29 -10.21 -6.84 -9.55
N ALA A 30 -10.94 -7.90 -9.95
CA ALA A 30 -10.77 -9.24 -9.41
C ALA A 30 -9.27 -9.47 -9.43
N ARG A 31 -8.65 -9.40 -8.25
CA ARG A 31 -7.22 -9.23 -8.19
C ARG A 31 -6.68 -10.53 -8.74
N LEU A 32 -6.07 -10.46 -9.93
CA LEU A 32 -5.47 -11.62 -10.57
C LEU A 32 -4.63 -12.27 -9.48
N ILE A 33 -4.94 -13.53 -9.17
CA ILE A 33 -4.09 -14.34 -8.30
C ILE A 33 -2.67 -14.13 -8.86
N PRO A 34 -1.72 -13.57 -8.08
CA PRO A 34 -0.39 -13.35 -8.61
C PRO A 34 0.09 -14.71 -9.12
N PRO A 35 0.75 -14.74 -10.29
CA PRO A 35 1.30 -15.99 -10.78
C PRO A 35 2.17 -16.61 -9.68
N ALA A 36 2.23 -17.95 -9.67
CA ALA A 36 3.15 -18.64 -8.77
C ALA A 36 4.56 -18.05 -8.93
N PRO A 37 5.37 -17.98 -7.86
CA PRO A 37 6.75 -17.55 -8.00
C PRO A 37 7.48 -18.38 -9.06
N PRO A 38 8.44 -17.78 -9.78
CA PRO A 38 9.16 -18.49 -10.83
C PRO A 38 9.96 -19.66 -10.23
N GLU A 39 10.14 -20.73 -11.02
CA GLU A 39 10.89 -21.92 -10.57
C GLU A 39 12.34 -21.59 -10.17
N ASP A 40 12.92 -20.56 -10.79
CA ASP A 40 14.28 -20.09 -10.49
C ASP A 40 14.34 -19.02 -9.38
N LEU A 41 13.27 -18.82 -8.59
CA LEU A 41 13.24 -17.81 -7.53
C LEU A 41 14.44 -17.92 -6.59
N SER A 42 14.86 -19.12 -6.22
CA SER A 42 16.05 -19.31 -5.37
C SER A 42 17.32 -18.69 -5.95
N ALA A 43 17.49 -18.73 -7.27
CA ALA A 43 18.61 -18.09 -7.95
C ALA A 43 18.46 -16.56 -7.94
N VAL A 44 17.24 -16.05 -8.15
CA VAL A 44 16.93 -14.61 -8.06
C VAL A 44 17.22 -14.08 -6.65
N LEU A 45 16.82 -14.79 -5.60
CA LEU A 45 17.05 -14.39 -4.20
C LEU A 45 18.52 -14.45 -3.78
N ALA A 46 19.31 -15.35 -4.37
CA ALA A 46 20.73 -15.50 -4.08
C ALA A 46 21.61 -14.48 -4.84
N ALA A 47 21.09 -13.85 -5.89
CA ALA A 47 21.86 -12.94 -6.72
C ALA A 47 22.12 -11.59 -6.03
N ASP A 48 23.24 -10.96 -6.38
CA ASP A 48 23.60 -9.61 -5.95
C ASP A 48 23.09 -8.59 -6.98
N PRO A 49 22.00 -7.83 -6.69
CA PRO A 49 21.45 -6.88 -7.66
C PRO A 49 22.44 -5.80 -8.07
N SER A 50 23.46 -5.50 -7.25
CA SER A 50 24.47 -4.48 -7.56
C SER A 50 25.40 -4.88 -8.70
N LYS A 51 25.49 -6.19 -8.99
CA LYS A 51 26.40 -6.75 -9.99
C LYS A 51 25.71 -7.13 -11.31
N ASP A 52 24.38 -7.15 -11.33
CA ASP A 52 23.59 -7.56 -12.49
C ASP A 52 22.30 -6.72 -12.61
N ALA A 53 22.32 -5.78 -13.56
CA ALA A 53 21.19 -4.90 -13.83
C ALA A 53 19.97 -5.64 -14.42
N ALA A 54 20.17 -6.76 -15.13
CA ALA A 54 19.05 -7.56 -15.63
C ALA A 54 18.37 -8.29 -14.47
N MET A 55 19.16 -8.85 -13.55
CA MET A 55 18.64 -9.47 -12.34
C MET A 55 17.94 -8.46 -11.43
N ALA A 56 18.50 -7.26 -11.26
CA ALA A 56 17.86 -6.19 -10.50
C ALA A 56 16.49 -5.82 -11.10
N LYS A 57 16.35 -5.77 -12.43
CA LYS A 57 15.04 -5.56 -13.08
C LYS A 57 14.07 -6.71 -12.80
N ARG A 58 14.54 -7.96 -12.88
CA ARG A 58 13.72 -9.15 -12.56
C ARG A 58 13.21 -9.09 -11.12
N MET A 59 14.08 -8.76 -10.16
CA MET A 59 13.70 -8.63 -8.75
C MET A 59 12.52 -7.67 -8.53
N LEU A 60 12.39 -6.62 -9.33
CA LEU A 60 11.28 -5.67 -9.20
C LEU A 60 9.93 -6.24 -9.64
N ILE A 61 9.89 -7.18 -10.59
CA ILE A 61 8.63 -7.65 -11.19
C ILE A 61 8.25 -9.07 -10.78
N GLU A 62 9.23 -9.89 -10.39
CA GLU A 62 9.00 -11.30 -10.05
C GLU A 62 8.25 -11.45 -8.73
N ASN A 63 7.37 -12.45 -8.69
CA ASN A 63 6.66 -12.78 -7.47
C ASN A 63 7.58 -13.48 -6.45
N GLY A 64 7.35 -13.26 -5.15
CA GLY A 64 8.12 -13.88 -4.06
C GLY A 64 9.43 -13.17 -3.71
N VAL A 65 9.80 -12.10 -4.42
CA VAL A 65 10.96 -11.26 -4.08
C VAL A 65 10.60 -10.30 -2.94
N PRO A 66 11.31 -10.32 -1.78
CA PRO A 66 11.04 -9.45 -0.64
C PRO A 66 11.29 -7.95 -0.89
N ALA A 67 10.62 -7.09 -0.12
CA ALA A 67 10.70 -5.63 -0.24
C ALA A 67 12.11 -5.05 -0.06
N ASP A 68 12.92 -5.61 0.85
CA ASP A 68 14.30 -5.16 1.08
C ASP A 68 15.20 -5.42 -0.14
N LEU A 69 14.99 -6.55 -0.81
CA LEU A 69 15.73 -6.92 -2.00
C LEU A 69 15.30 -6.07 -3.20
N ARG A 70 13.99 -5.78 -3.34
CA ARG A 70 13.49 -4.81 -4.32
C ARG A 70 14.05 -3.40 -4.09
N MET A 71 14.14 -2.97 -2.84
CA MET A 71 14.73 -1.67 -2.47
C MET A 71 16.22 -1.60 -2.82
N ARG A 72 16.97 -2.71 -2.64
CA ARG A 72 18.36 -2.79 -3.09
C ARG A 72 18.44 -2.72 -4.62
N ALA A 73 17.59 -3.47 -5.33
CA ALA A 73 17.54 -3.49 -6.78
C ALA A 73 17.22 -2.11 -7.39
N VAL A 74 16.21 -1.39 -6.89
CA VAL A 74 15.84 -0.08 -7.43
C VAL A 74 16.95 0.96 -7.25
N LYS A 75 17.69 0.91 -6.13
CA LYS A 75 18.83 1.80 -5.88
C LYS A 75 19.97 1.57 -6.88
N THR A 76 20.13 0.36 -7.40
CA THR A 76 21.16 0.03 -8.40
C THR A 76 20.80 0.51 -9.81
N LEU A 77 19.51 0.51 -10.17
CA LEU A 77 19.07 0.68 -11.56
C LEU A 77 19.15 2.12 -12.12
N GLY A 78 19.48 3.13 -11.31
CA GLY A 78 19.87 4.48 -11.77
C GLY A 78 18.75 5.45 -12.21
N ALA A 79 19.18 6.63 -12.69
CA ALA A 79 18.44 7.85 -13.09
C ALA A 79 17.36 8.40 -12.14
N SER A 80 16.29 7.66 -11.85
CA SER A 80 15.27 8.02 -10.85
C SER A 80 14.57 6.76 -10.34
N PRO A 81 14.83 6.33 -9.09
CA PRO A 81 14.17 5.16 -8.50
C PRO A 81 12.65 5.22 -8.56
N VAL A 82 12.10 6.43 -8.46
CA VAL A 82 10.65 6.69 -8.49
C VAL A 82 10.07 6.35 -9.86
N LEU A 83 10.72 6.79 -10.95
CA LEU A 83 10.26 6.49 -12.30
C LEU A 83 10.37 5.00 -12.62
N ILE A 84 11.46 4.34 -12.20
CA ILE A 84 11.63 2.88 -12.36
C ILE A 84 10.48 2.11 -11.70
N LEU A 85 10.09 2.49 -10.48
CA LEU A 85 9.00 1.85 -9.77
C LEU A 85 7.64 2.11 -10.41
N LEU A 86 7.40 3.33 -10.90
CA LEU A 86 6.17 3.66 -11.62
C LEU A 86 6.04 2.84 -12.91
N ASP A 87 7.14 2.65 -13.64
CA ASP A 87 7.16 1.79 -14.83
C ASP A 87 6.94 0.32 -14.48
N ALA A 88 7.56 -0.18 -13.39
CA ALA A 88 7.32 -1.54 -12.90
C ALA A 88 5.86 -1.76 -12.47
N ILE A 89 5.24 -0.76 -11.83
CA ILE A 89 3.83 -0.80 -11.44
C ILE A 89 2.91 -0.78 -12.66
N ALA A 90 3.24 0.01 -13.67
CA ALA A 90 2.50 0.02 -14.93
C ALA A 90 2.59 -1.35 -15.64
N GLN A 91 3.77 -1.97 -15.69
CA GLN A 91 3.99 -3.30 -16.30
C GLN A 91 3.21 -4.41 -15.58
N CYS A 92 3.07 -4.34 -14.26
CA CYS A 92 2.29 -5.31 -13.49
C CYS A 92 0.76 -5.06 -13.58
N GLY A 93 0.32 -4.03 -14.33
CA GLY A 93 -1.09 -3.64 -14.41
C GLY A 93 -1.68 -3.14 -13.09
N GLY A 94 -0.84 -2.62 -12.17
CA GLY A 94 -1.29 -2.10 -10.89
C GLY A 94 -1.64 -3.18 -9.86
N THR A 95 -1.50 -4.46 -10.22
CA THR A 95 -1.73 -5.60 -9.31
C THR A 95 -0.75 -5.61 -8.14
N CYS A 96 0.48 -5.16 -8.38
CA CYS A 96 1.48 -4.88 -7.35
C CYS A 96 1.20 -3.55 -6.62
N GLY A 97 0.66 -2.55 -7.34
CA GLY A 97 0.39 -1.19 -6.84
C GLY A 97 -0.67 -1.10 -5.75
N ALA A 98 -1.61 -2.04 -5.73
CA ALA A 98 -2.66 -2.07 -4.73
C ALA A 98 -2.20 -2.67 -3.39
N THR A 99 -1.02 -3.35 -3.30
CA THR A 99 -0.66 -4.13 -2.09
C THR A 99 0.72 -4.66 -1.82
N ARG A 100 1.62 -4.71 -2.81
CA ARG A 100 2.89 -5.40 -2.58
C ARG A 100 4.06 -4.55 -3.00
N ASP A 101 5.10 -4.69 -2.20
CA ASP A 101 6.42 -4.08 -2.10
C ASP A 101 6.71 -2.87 -2.99
N LEU A 102 6.47 -2.90 -4.30
CA LEU A 102 6.75 -1.76 -5.18
C LEU A 102 6.02 -0.47 -4.77
N ALA A 103 4.75 -0.55 -4.38
CA ALA A 103 4.01 0.64 -3.93
C ALA A 103 4.55 1.15 -2.58
N ASP A 104 4.92 0.26 -1.67
CA ASP A 104 5.45 0.64 -0.36
C ASP A 104 6.88 1.19 -0.49
N VAL A 105 7.68 0.60 -1.37
CA VAL A 105 8.99 1.11 -1.80
C VAL A 105 8.82 2.48 -2.43
N LEU A 106 7.84 2.69 -3.31
CA LEU A 106 7.53 4.00 -3.90
C LEU A 106 7.11 5.03 -2.84
N VAL A 107 6.28 4.65 -1.88
CA VAL A 107 5.86 5.52 -0.76
C VAL A 107 7.05 5.91 0.12
N SER A 108 7.97 4.97 0.37
CA SER A 108 9.19 5.25 1.15
C SER A 108 10.13 6.25 0.48
N LEU A 109 9.99 6.44 -0.84
CA LEU A 109 10.74 7.40 -1.65
C LEU A 109 10.01 8.74 -1.82
N ALA A 110 8.96 9.03 -1.05
CA ALA A 110 8.17 10.25 -1.20
C ALA A 110 9.01 11.54 -1.05
N ALA A 111 9.99 11.56 -0.15
CA ALA A 111 10.86 12.71 0.07
C ALA A 111 11.87 12.92 -1.07
N GLU A 112 12.36 11.83 -1.68
CA GLU A 112 13.18 11.83 -2.89
C GLU A 112 12.37 12.25 -4.10
N ALA A 113 11.17 11.69 -4.27
CA ALA A 113 10.24 12.04 -5.33
C ALA A 113 9.91 13.54 -5.32
N ALA A 114 9.71 14.13 -4.15
CA ALA A 114 9.44 15.56 -4.00
C ALA A 114 10.57 16.47 -4.51
N LYS A 115 11.79 15.96 -4.68
CA LYS A 115 12.97 16.71 -5.17
C LYS A 115 13.21 16.53 -6.66
N ASP A 116 12.50 15.59 -7.30
CA ASP A 116 12.65 15.25 -8.72
C ASP A 116 11.41 15.76 -9.50
N PRO A 117 11.56 16.82 -10.33
CA PRO A 117 10.44 17.38 -11.10
C PRO A 117 9.77 16.39 -12.04
N ALA A 118 10.54 15.48 -12.66
CA ALA A 118 9.99 14.49 -13.59
C ALA A 118 9.19 13.41 -12.82
N ALA A 119 9.69 13.01 -11.65
CA ALA A 119 8.96 12.13 -10.75
C ALA A 119 7.64 12.77 -10.26
N LEU A 120 7.68 14.04 -9.84
CA LEU A 120 6.48 14.78 -9.43
C LEU A 120 5.46 14.92 -10.54
N GLU A 121 5.89 15.24 -11.77
CA GLU A 121 5.01 15.32 -12.92
C GLU A 121 4.31 13.98 -13.18
N ARG A 122 5.07 12.88 -13.18
CA ARG A 122 4.50 11.54 -13.41
C ARG A 122 3.56 11.12 -12.29
N LEU A 123 3.95 11.32 -11.02
CA LEU A 123 3.08 11.06 -9.87
C LEU A 123 1.79 11.87 -9.93
N THR A 124 1.88 13.14 -10.33
CA THR A 124 0.71 14.02 -10.48
C THR A 124 -0.27 13.45 -11.50
N LYS A 125 0.24 13.11 -12.70
CA LYS A 125 -0.57 12.53 -13.76
C LYS A 125 -1.25 11.22 -13.33
N CYS A 126 -0.50 10.30 -12.73
CA CYS A 126 -1.04 9.03 -12.26
C CYS A 126 -2.08 9.24 -11.16
N ALA A 127 -1.82 10.10 -10.17
CA ALA A 127 -2.74 10.37 -9.05
C ALA A 127 -4.04 11.10 -9.46
N GLN A 128 -4.09 11.68 -10.67
CA GLN A 128 -5.27 12.32 -11.23
C GLN A 128 -6.07 11.43 -12.20
N THR A 129 -5.57 10.22 -12.49
CA THR A 129 -6.16 9.30 -13.48
C THR A 129 -6.56 7.99 -12.79
N PRO A 130 -7.82 7.83 -12.33
CA PRO A 130 -8.25 6.64 -11.58
C PRO A 130 -8.02 5.30 -12.27
N GLU A 131 -7.99 5.28 -13.60
CA GLU A 131 -7.76 4.09 -14.42
C GLU A 131 -6.26 3.75 -14.57
N ASP A 132 -5.37 4.66 -14.17
CA ASP A 132 -3.93 4.43 -14.25
C ASP A 132 -3.53 3.30 -13.27
N PRO A 133 -2.78 2.28 -13.73
CA PRO A 133 -2.27 1.21 -12.88
C PRO A 133 -1.53 1.67 -11.61
N ALA A 134 -0.89 2.84 -11.67
CA ALA A 134 -0.15 3.45 -10.57
C ALA A 134 -0.98 4.45 -9.76
N TYR A 135 -2.25 4.68 -10.07
CA TYR A 135 -3.12 5.66 -9.39
C TYR A 135 -3.04 5.58 -7.87
N THR A 136 -3.28 4.37 -7.32
CA THR A 136 -3.27 4.16 -5.87
C THR A 136 -1.88 4.38 -5.27
N ALA A 137 -0.83 3.87 -5.91
CA ALA A 137 0.53 4.04 -5.44
C ALA A 137 0.96 5.51 -5.46
N ALA A 138 0.62 6.24 -6.53
CA ALA A 138 0.89 7.67 -6.67
C ALA A 138 0.17 8.49 -5.60
N LEU A 139 -1.12 8.23 -5.34
CA LEU A 139 -1.85 8.91 -4.25
C LEU A 139 -1.22 8.66 -2.88
N ARG A 140 -0.80 7.42 -2.60
CA ARG A 140 -0.12 7.07 -1.34
C ARG A 140 1.21 7.81 -1.21
N THR A 141 1.99 7.88 -2.27
CA THR A 141 3.28 8.60 -2.29
C THR A 141 3.08 10.10 -2.09
N ILE A 142 2.10 10.70 -2.75
CA ILE A 142 1.73 12.12 -2.56
C ILE A 142 1.23 12.38 -1.14
N ALA A 143 0.43 11.46 -0.58
CA ALA A 143 -0.06 11.54 0.78
C ALA A 143 1.07 11.50 1.83
N ALA A 144 2.14 10.75 1.55
CA ALA A 144 3.31 10.65 2.41
C ALA A 144 4.24 11.89 2.38
N MET A 145 4.08 12.77 1.38
CA MET A 145 4.79 14.06 1.33
C MET A 145 4.18 15.07 2.32
N THR A 146 4.99 16.04 2.77
CA THR A 146 4.44 17.23 3.44
C THR A 146 3.61 18.05 2.46
N THR A 147 2.65 18.84 2.95
CA THR A 147 1.77 19.66 2.11
C THR A 147 2.54 20.61 1.20
N GLU A 148 3.69 21.11 1.66
CA GLU A 148 4.57 22.03 0.93
C GLU A 148 5.28 21.35 -0.24
N GLN A 149 5.62 20.07 -0.08
CA GLN A 149 6.29 19.24 -1.08
C GLN A 149 5.35 18.78 -2.20
N ARG A 150 4.03 18.84 -1.99
CA ARG A 150 3.06 18.34 -2.97
C ARG A 150 2.94 19.28 -4.18
N PRO A 151 2.73 18.71 -5.38
CA PRO A 151 2.30 19.46 -6.57
C PRO A 151 1.07 20.33 -6.26
N VAL A 152 0.99 21.50 -6.88
CA VAL A 152 -0.11 22.47 -6.65
C VAL A 152 -1.48 21.81 -6.81
N ALA A 153 -1.65 20.99 -7.85
CA ALA A 153 -2.89 20.29 -8.14
C ALA A 153 -3.32 19.27 -7.05
N LEU A 154 -2.40 18.83 -6.20
CA LEU A 154 -2.61 17.80 -5.19
C LEU A 154 -2.41 18.28 -3.75
N LYS A 155 -2.24 19.59 -3.53
CA LYS A 155 -2.21 20.17 -2.16
C LYS A 155 -3.52 19.94 -1.40
N GLY A 156 -4.64 19.81 -2.13
CA GLY A 156 -5.95 19.51 -1.55
C GLY A 156 -6.15 18.05 -1.10
N VAL A 157 -5.19 17.15 -1.35
CA VAL A 157 -5.29 15.76 -0.89
C VAL A 157 -5.27 15.72 0.64
N THR A 158 -6.38 15.31 1.25
CA THR A 158 -6.51 15.19 2.69
C THR A 158 -6.12 13.80 3.18
N VAL A 159 -5.32 13.73 4.25
CA VAL A 159 -4.91 12.48 4.89
C VAL A 159 -5.42 12.48 6.33
N ARG A 160 -6.28 11.50 6.68
CA ARG A 160 -6.76 11.34 8.05
C ARG A 160 -5.79 10.45 8.83
N LYS A 161 -5.24 10.97 9.92
CA LYS A 161 -4.32 10.24 10.79
C LYS A 161 -5.08 9.38 11.79
N ILE A 162 -4.69 8.12 11.91
CA ILE A 162 -5.21 7.15 12.87
C ILE A 162 -4.04 6.55 13.63
N ALA A 163 -3.98 6.78 14.95
CA ALA A 163 -2.98 6.17 15.82
C ALA A 163 -3.57 4.94 16.51
N ILE A 164 -2.95 3.79 16.31
CA ILE A 164 -3.29 2.50 16.91
C ILE A 164 -2.14 2.10 17.84
N GLY A 165 -2.45 1.65 19.04
CA GLY A 165 -1.53 1.05 19.99
C GLY A 165 -1.73 -0.46 20.12
N THR A 166 -0.73 -1.13 20.69
CA THR A 166 -0.88 -2.50 21.19
C THR A 166 -1.29 -2.47 22.67
N ILE A 167 -2.15 -3.40 23.09
CA ILE A 167 -2.49 -3.61 24.50
C ILE A 167 -1.47 -4.62 25.06
N PRO A 168 -0.55 -4.20 25.94
CA PRO A 168 0.55 -5.06 26.39
C PRO A 168 0.09 -6.40 26.96
N GLY A 169 0.66 -7.50 26.47
CA GLY A 169 0.37 -8.86 26.92
C GLY A 169 -1.01 -9.39 26.52
N ALA A 170 -1.83 -8.61 25.80
CA ALA A 170 -3.18 -9.01 25.41
C ALA A 170 -3.27 -9.50 23.95
N MET A 171 -2.19 -9.36 23.17
CA MET A 171 -2.18 -9.64 21.72
C MET A 171 -3.35 -8.96 21.00
N GLN A 172 -3.52 -7.66 21.24
CA GLN A 172 -4.67 -6.89 20.78
C GLN A 172 -4.26 -5.48 20.37
N TYR A 173 -4.88 -4.96 19.32
CA TYR A 173 -4.90 -3.52 19.08
C TYR A 173 -5.90 -2.84 20.03
N ASP A 174 -5.61 -1.60 20.42
CA ASP A 174 -6.46 -0.75 21.26
C ASP A 174 -7.71 -0.23 20.51
N ILE A 175 -7.58 0.06 19.21
CA ILE A 175 -8.69 0.38 18.31
C ILE A 175 -9.23 -0.91 17.71
N LYS A 176 -10.53 -1.17 17.91
CA LYS A 176 -11.25 -2.33 17.33
C LYS A 176 -12.01 -2.03 16.05
N GLU A 177 -12.29 -0.75 15.78
CA GLU A 177 -13.05 -0.33 14.62
C GLU A 177 -12.58 1.03 14.12
N ILE A 178 -12.31 1.10 12.82
CA ILE A 178 -12.08 2.34 12.07
C ILE A 178 -13.24 2.48 11.10
N LYS A 179 -13.95 3.62 11.16
CA LYS A 179 -14.96 3.98 10.16
C LYS A 179 -14.33 4.90 9.13
N ALA A 180 -14.49 4.61 7.86
CA ALA A 180 -13.91 5.40 6.79
C ALA A 180 -14.86 5.50 5.59
N LYS A 181 -14.68 6.56 4.80
CA LYS A 181 -15.43 6.76 3.55
C LYS A 181 -14.70 6.12 2.36
N PRO A 182 -15.43 5.65 1.34
CA PRO A 182 -14.85 5.29 0.05
C PRO A 182 -13.87 6.35 -0.46
N GLY A 183 -12.66 5.95 -0.86
CA GLY A 183 -11.62 6.83 -1.40
C GLY A 183 -10.88 7.71 -0.37
N GLU A 184 -11.25 7.65 0.91
CA GLU A 184 -10.52 8.36 1.96
C GLU A 184 -9.07 7.86 2.08
N ILE A 185 -8.11 8.76 2.30
CA ILE A 185 -6.72 8.39 2.55
C ILE A 185 -6.45 8.40 4.05
N LEU A 186 -6.03 7.25 4.58
CA LEU A 186 -5.66 7.07 5.97
C LEU A 186 -4.14 6.99 6.12
N GLU A 187 -3.57 7.71 7.07
CA GLU A 187 -2.25 7.42 7.62
C GLU A 187 -2.46 6.66 8.93
N ILE A 188 -2.27 5.35 8.90
CA ILE A 188 -2.40 4.48 10.07
C ILE A 188 -1.02 4.33 10.69
N THR A 189 -0.84 4.78 11.92
CA THR A 189 0.37 4.58 12.71
C THR A 189 0.13 3.51 13.76
N LEU A 190 0.99 2.49 13.81
CA LEU A 190 1.01 1.52 14.90
C LEU A 190 2.13 1.88 15.86
N LYS A 191 1.81 2.10 17.14
CA LYS A 191 2.77 2.20 18.24
C LYS A 191 2.81 0.86 18.97
N ASN A 192 3.94 0.16 18.88
CA ASN A 192 4.11 -1.09 19.58
C ASN A 192 4.61 -0.85 21.01
N THR A 193 3.70 -0.92 21.97
CA THR A 193 3.99 -0.86 23.41
C THR A 193 4.06 -2.24 24.06
N ASP A 194 3.99 -3.32 23.27
CA ASP A 194 4.10 -4.70 23.75
C ASP A 194 5.57 -5.16 23.76
N THR A 195 5.83 -6.33 24.35
CA THR A 195 7.15 -6.98 24.38
C THR A 195 7.41 -7.86 23.16
N MET A 196 6.38 -8.11 22.34
CA MET A 196 6.46 -8.89 21.10
C MET A 196 6.45 -7.99 19.87
N GLN A 197 6.92 -8.50 18.73
CA GLN A 197 6.79 -7.80 17.45
C GLN A 197 5.36 -7.93 16.91
N HIS A 198 4.88 -6.86 16.27
CA HIS A 198 3.55 -6.86 15.65
C HIS A 198 3.59 -6.15 14.29
N ASN A 199 2.95 -6.75 13.30
CA ASN A 199 2.67 -6.13 12.01
C ASN A 199 1.20 -5.68 11.95
N LEU A 200 0.77 -5.02 10.88
CA LEU A 200 -0.64 -4.69 10.63
C LEU A 200 -0.92 -4.82 9.14
N LEU A 201 -1.74 -5.80 8.78
CA LEU A 201 -2.18 -6.03 7.41
C LEU A 201 -3.65 -5.67 7.28
N ILE A 202 -4.03 -4.95 6.24
CA ILE A 202 -5.44 -4.75 5.86
C ILE A 202 -5.80 -5.81 4.83
N MET A 203 -7.03 -6.31 4.81
CA MET A 203 -7.44 -7.36 3.86
C MET A 203 -8.90 -7.25 3.42
N MET A 204 -9.23 -7.97 2.36
CA MET A 204 -10.57 -8.08 1.81
C MET A 204 -11.57 -8.65 2.82
N PRO A 205 -12.86 -8.25 2.73
CA PRO A 205 -13.90 -8.74 3.62
C PRO A 205 -13.96 -10.28 3.65
N GLY A 206 -13.97 -10.83 4.86
CA GLY A 206 -14.16 -12.27 5.10
C GLY A 206 -12.90 -13.12 4.86
N LYS A 207 -11.73 -12.51 4.60
CA LYS A 207 -10.49 -13.24 4.30
C LYS A 207 -9.55 -13.45 5.50
N MET A 208 -9.93 -12.99 6.69
CA MET A 208 -9.08 -13.06 7.89
C MET A 208 -8.60 -14.45 8.25
N SER A 209 -9.49 -15.45 8.24
CA SER A 209 -9.08 -16.82 8.56
C SER A 209 -8.16 -17.42 7.50
N GLU A 210 -8.38 -17.09 6.22
CA GLU A 210 -7.57 -17.60 5.12
C GLU A 210 -6.14 -17.06 5.21
N VAL A 211 -6.00 -15.74 5.40
CA VAL A 211 -4.71 -15.06 5.57
C VAL A 211 -4.02 -15.48 6.85
N GLY A 212 -4.75 -15.56 7.97
CA GLY A 212 -4.19 -15.97 9.26
C GLY A 212 -3.64 -17.40 9.24
N VAL A 213 -4.36 -18.34 8.64
CA VAL A 213 -3.89 -19.73 8.46
C VAL A 213 -2.66 -19.79 7.55
N ALA A 214 -2.63 -18.99 6.48
CA ALA A 214 -1.45 -18.91 5.61
C ALA A 214 -0.23 -18.36 6.36
N ALA A 215 -0.42 -17.37 7.22
CA ALA A 215 0.65 -16.82 8.06
C ALA A 215 1.15 -17.82 9.10
N ASP A 216 0.25 -18.54 9.79
CA ASP A 216 0.62 -19.60 10.74
C ASP A 216 1.48 -20.68 10.06
N LYS A 217 1.18 -21.02 8.79
CA LYS A 217 1.96 -22.01 8.01
C LYS A 217 3.38 -21.56 7.66
N MET A 218 3.66 -20.26 7.64
CA MET A 218 5.02 -19.77 7.44
C MET A 218 5.93 -20.20 8.61
N GLY A 219 5.36 -20.39 9.79
CA GLY A 219 6.06 -20.84 11.00
C GLY A 219 7.14 -19.87 11.48
N ASP A 220 7.78 -20.18 12.61
CA ASP A 220 8.95 -19.41 13.08
C ASP A 220 10.24 -19.81 12.31
N THR A 221 10.17 -19.76 10.98
CA THR A 221 11.26 -20.11 10.06
C THR A 221 12.07 -18.89 9.65
N PRO A 222 13.34 -19.03 9.21
CA PRO A 222 14.10 -17.94 8.61
C PRO A 222 13.37 -17.26 7.46
N GLU A 223 12.67 -18.03 6.63
CA GLU A 223 11.87 -17.56 5.50
C GLU A 223 10.64 -16.77 5.98
N GLY A 224 9.95 -17.28 7.00
CA GLY A 224 8.82 -16.60 7.63
C GLY A 224 9.21 -15.23 8.20
N LYS A 225 10.35 -15.18 8.90
CA LYS A 225 10.94 -13.94 9.44
C LYS A 225 11.35 -12.98 8.34
N ALA A 226 12.00 -13.46 7.29
CA ALA A 226 12.42 -12.64 6.15
C ALA A 226 11.22 -11.99 5.45
N CYS A 227 10.10 -12.72 5.35
CA CYS A 227 8.83 -12.21 4.82
C CYS A 227 7.97 -11.48 5.86
N GLN A 228 8.48 -11.23 7.08
CA GLN A 228 7.78 -10.54 8.17
C GLN A 228 6.40 -11.15 8.51
N PHE A 229 6.25 -12.45 8.27
CA PHE A 229 5.01 -13.21 8.39
C PHE A 229 3.85 -12.62 7.58
N VAL A 230 4.16 -12.03 6.41
CA VAL A 230 3.18 -11.51 5.46
C VAL A 230 2.96 -12.58 4.38
N PRO A 231 1.79 -13.25 4.36
CA PRO A 231 1.47 -14.19 3.31
C PRO A 231 1.30 -13.46 1.98
N ASP A 232 1.85 -14.05 0.93
CA ASP A 232 1.60 -13.58 -0.42
C ASP A 232 0.20 -14.01 -0.88
N MET A 233 -0.78 -13.13 -0.71
CA MET A 233 -2.15 -13.42 -1.08
C MET A 233 -2.86 -12.19 -1.69
N PRO A 234 -3.68 -12.38 -2.74
CA PRO A 234 -4.56 -11.34 -3.28
C PRO A 234 -5.50 -10.72 -2.26
N SER A 235 -5.81 -11.44 -1.18
CA SER A 235 -6.73 -10.99 -0.15
C SER A 235 -6.12 -9.96 0.80
N VAL A 236 -4.79 -9.94 0.97
CA VAL A 236 -4.08 -8.89 1.75
C VAL A 236 -4.08 -7.63 0.90
N LEU A 237 -4.62 -6.51 1.41
CA LEU A 237 -4.86 -5.19 0.80
C LEU A 237 -3.90 -4.07 1.22
N ALA A 238 -3.13 -4.24 2.29
CA ALA A 238 -2.03 -3.36 2.64
C ALA A 238 -1.16 -4.03 3.70
N VAL A 239 0.10 -3.63 3.80
CA VAL A 239 1.06 -4.20 4.74
C VAL A 239 1.79 -3.09 5.47
N MET A 240 1.73 -3.11 6.79
CA MET A 240 2.73 -2.55 7.66
C MET A 240 3.52 -3.73 8.23
N GLY A 241 4.82 -3.80 7.94
CA GLY A 241 5.70 -4.86 8.39
C GLY A 241 5.81 -4.99 9.92
N LEU A 242 6.62 -5.94 10.39
CA LEU A 242 6.85 -6.12 11.82
C LEU A 242 7.45 -4.85 12.45
N ILE A 243 6.81 -4.40 13.53
CA ILE A 243 7.25 -3.28 14.35
C ILE A 243 7.82 -3.83 15.65
N ASP A 244 9.06 -3.48 15.94
CA ASP A 244 9.75 -3.89 17.16
C ASP A 244 9.12 -3.29 18.42
N PRO A 245 9.29 -3.93 19.59
CA PRO A 245 8.93 -3.36 20.88
C PRO A 245 9.45 -1.92 21.06
N GLY A 246 8.57 -1.02 21.49
CA GLY A 246 8.87 0.39 21.70
C GLY A 246 9.02 1.22 20.42
N LYS A 247 8.84 0.63 19.24
CA LYS A 247 8.90 1.34 17.94
C LYS A 247 7.52 1.68 17.41
N SER A 248 7.50 2.41 16.30
CA SER A 248 6.28 2.74 15.57
C SER A 248 6.50 2.61 14.08
N GLY A 249 5.45 2.23 13.37
CA GLY A 249 5.41 2.21 11.91
C GLY A 249 4.17 2.94 11.40
N SER A 250 4.23 3.39 10.14
CA SER A 250 3.11 4.06 9.48
C SER A 250 2.79 3.41 8.13
N LEU A 251 1.52 3.42 7.78
CA LEU A 251 0.98 2.91 6.53
C LEU A 251 0.01 3.93 5.95
N PHE A 252 0.25 4.35 4.71
CA PHE A 252 -0.70 5.14 3.94
C PHE A 252 -1.64 4.21 3.17
N TYR A 253 -2.93 4.29 3.41
CA TYR A 253 -3.95 3.44 2.82
C TYR A 253 -5.04 4.25 2.13
N VAL A 254 -5.29 3.99 0.85
CA VAL A 254 -6.44 4.53 0.12
C VAL A 254 -7.60 3.57 0.32
N VAL A 255 -8.65 4.05 0.98
CA VAL A 255 -9.82 3.23 1.32
C VAL A 255 -10.52 2.80 0.03
N PRO A 256 -10.84 1.50 -0.14
CA PRO A 256 -11.49 1.01 -1.34
C PRO A 256 -12.83 1.69 -1.61
N GLN A 257 -13.17 1.84 -2.88
CA GLN A 257 -14.46 2.41 -3.27
C GLN A 257 -15.65 1.54 -2.84
N LYS A 258 -15.44 0.22 -2.78
CA LYS A 258 -16.47 -0.75 -2.43
C LYS A 258 -16.80 -0.68 -0.93
N PRO A 259 -18.05 -0.35 -0.55
CA PRO A 259 -18.47 -0.43 0.85
C PRO A 259 -18.37 -1.87 1.38
N GLY A 260 -18.11 -2.00 2.67
CA GLY A 260 -17.95 -3.30 3.30
C GLY A 260 -17.22 -3.25 4.63
N THR A 261 -17.16 -4.40 5.30
CA THR A 261 -16.34 -4.58 6.50
C THR A 261 -15.06 -5.31 6.12
N TYR A 262 -14.00 -4.53 5.97
CA TYR A 262 -12.64 -5.01 5.82
C TYR A 262 -12.06 -5.33 7.21
N GLN A 263 -10.93 -6.02 7.25
CA GLN A 263 -10.24 -6.35 8.49
C GLN A 263 -8.81 -5.79 8.45
N TYR A 264 -8.33 -5.33 9.60
CA TYR A 264 -6.89 -5.21 9.85
C TYR A 264 -6.47 -6.22 10.91
N VAL A 265 -5.31 -6.84 10.73
CA VAL A 265 -4.86 -8.00 11.51
C VAL A 265 -3.36 -7.98 11.74
N CYS A 266 -2.92 -8.56 12.85
CA CYS A 266 -1.53 -8.99 13.01
C CYS A 266 -1.40 -10.44 12.54
N THR A 267 -0.48 -10.70 11.62
CA THR A 267 -0.16 -12.03 11.09
C THR A 267 1.12 -12.62 11.66
N PHE A 268 1.70 -12.02 12.72
CA PHE A 268 2.69 -12.74 13.51
C PHE A 268 2.07 -14.07 13.99
N PRO A 269 2.78 -15.22 13.91
CA PRO A 269 2.19 -16.54 14.10
C PRO A 269 1.33 -16.64 15.37
N GLY A 270 0.08 -17.09 15.20
CA GLY A 270 -0.90 -17.24 16.28
C GLY A 270 -1.69 -15.97 16.66
N HIS A 271 -1.22 -14.76 16.33
CA HIS A 271 -1.82 -13.51 16.82
C HIS A 271 -3.17 -13.17 16.18
N TRP A 272 -3.37 -13.53 14.91
CA TRP A 272 -4.50 -13.06 14.09
C TRP A 272 -5.90 -13.34 14.68
N ARG A 273 -6.03 -14.37 15.54
CA ARG A 273 -7.28 -14.75 16.22
C ARG A 273 -7.75 -13.68 17.21
N MET A 274 -6.81 -13.05 17.91
CA MET A 274 -7.09 -12.05 18.95
C MET A 274 -6.73 -10.62 18.50
N MET A 275 -5.70 -10.50 17.67
CA MET A 275 -5.11 -9.23 17.27
C MET A 275 -5.65 -8.77 15.92
N ASN A 276 -6.91 -8.37 15.91
CA ASN A 276 -7.58 -7.83 14.74
C ASN A 276 -8.55 -6.69 15.10
N GLY A 277 -8.98 -5.98 14.07
CA GLY A 277 -10.09 -5.04 14.14
C GLY A 277 -10.73 -4.82 12.76
N LYS A 278 -11.78 -4.00 12.74
CA LYS A 278 -12.64 -3.80 11.58
C LYS A 278 -12.37 -2.45 10.93
N LEU A 279 -12.19 -2.43 9.62
CA LEU A 279 -12.28 -1.21 8.82
C LEU A 279 -13.66 -1.21 8.13
N LYS A 280 -14.59 -0.42 8.66
CA LYS A 280 -15.93 -0.26 8.08
C LYS A 280 -15.91 0.86 7.06
N VAL A 281 -16.15 0.49 5.81
CA VAL A 281 -16.25 1.41 4.67
C VAL A 281 -17.72 1.65 4.36
N ALA A 282 -18.18 2.89 4.53
CA ALA A 282 -19.54 3.33 4.27
C ALA A 282 -19.57 4.82 3.84
N PRO A 283 -20.56 5.26 3.04
CA PRO A 283 -20.74 6.66 2.64
C PRO A 283 -20.88 7.66 3.80
#